data_AF-A0A6V7NN45-F1
#
_entry.id   AF-A0A6V7NN45-F1
#
_cell.length_a   1.000
_cell.length_b   1.000
_cell.length_c   1.000
_cell.angle_alpha   90.00
_cell.angle_beta   90.00
_cell.angle_gamma   90.00
#
_symmetry.space_group_name_H-M   'P 1'
#
loop_
_entity.id
_entity.type
_entity.pdbx_description
1 polymer ?
#
loop_
_entity_poly.entity_id
_entity_poly.type
_entity_poly.pdbx_seq_one_letter_code
_entity_poly.pdbx_strand_id
1 'polypeptide(L)'
;MEISRLVFEAQCTTSSLSPTLKLLPWRRRHPPPPSPSRQGLLSHPRRRVRRRGGLSGVRIDSSALEKLAQSKSSSPPPPLSDAIQNPRFLTLEESRATLAVLLNKLLVADASVRPPLPTLIEEVLSLPSGHETLDFGSPLRFLESICRLNGRKVEEIKVSGDEIGVFEASAAAPTAICAILDCCSSALVRVSDAVAALSCEASRADVGAFDLPVSGDGFSIKDETDVAGDMKVMLFGSKLVGQNYADSFTEIPTVHGSFREAVRTLHGRTRVELNSSIKVRKKSTGLSNQGKEKALVASALPLAMAIRSMSEISLGRAKLIVESIRDVGIKSTVSELFRDGCLGFDRLKDQFDSVTQNAAAGSDYVSILSGVYDLLVKFRNILAWEAVLALFTIEIDDSIEKIQGSSSTNAKPNGETVKGDKKSEKKKKKTLGKGLLL
;
A
#
# COMPACT_ATOMS: atom_id res chain seq x y z
N MET A 1 -7.92 0.46 8.84
CA MET A 1 -7.69 -0.99 9.03
C MET A 1 -8.34 -1.87 7.95
N GLU A 2 -9.57 -1.61 7.48
CA GLU A 2 -10.22 -2.48 6.46
C GLU A 2 -9.70 -2.30 5.02
N ILE A 3 -9.16 -1.14 4.67
CA ILE A 3 -8.62 -0.86 3.33
C ILE A 3 -7.29 -1.58 3.09
N SER A 4 -6.46 -1.75 4.13
CA SER A 4 -5.19 -2.53 4.07
C SER A 4 -5.42 -4.01 3.77
N ARG A 5 -6.54 -4.58 4.23
CA ARG A 5 -6.95 -5.97 3.93
C ARG A 5 -7.47 -6.13 2.50
N LEU A 6 -8.26 -5.17 2.02
CA LEU A 6 -8.80 -5.17 0.65
C LEU A 6 -7.71 -4.96 -0.41
N VAL A 7 -6.67 -4.17 -0.12
CA VAL A 7 -5.54 -3.94 -1.04
C VAL A 7 -4.62 -5.15 -1.13
N PHE A 8 -4.35 -5.85 -0.03
CA PHE A 8 -3.57 -7.10 -0.05
C PHE A 8 -4.29 -8.22 -0.81
N GLU A 9 -5.63 -8.31 -0.69
CA GLU A 9 -6.45 -9.28 -1.44
C GLU A 9 -6.57 -8.94 -2.94
N ALA A 10 -6.44 -7.68 -3.35
CA ALA A 10 -6.65 -7.24 -4.74
C ALA A 10 -5.37 -7.22 -5.62
N GLN A 11 -4.17 -7.20 -5.06
CA GLN A 11 -2.92 -7.27 -5.84
C GLN A 11 -2.25 -8.64 -5.84
N CYS A 12 -2.56 -9.52 -4.87
CA CYS A 12 -2.23 -10.94 -4.98
C CYS A 12 -3.03 -11.65 -6.09
N THR A 13 -4.08 -11.03 -6.65
CA THR A 13 -4.93 -11.65 -7.67
C THR A 13 -4.41 -11.59 -9.11
N THR A 14 -3.35 -10.85 -9.44
CA THR A 14 -2.78 -10.89 -10.80
C THR A 14 -1.28 -10.54 -10.83
N SER A 15 -0.45 -11.55 -11.16
CA SER A 15 0.83 -11.46 -11.90
C SER A 15 2.21 -11.40 -11.18
N SER A 16 2.33 -11.55 -9.86
CA SER A 16 3.66 -11.44 -9.19
C SER A 16 4.24 -12.73 -8.58
N LEU A 17 3.43 -13.77 -8.34
CA LEU A 17 3.90 -15.07 -7.83
C LEU A 17 4.05 -16.09 -8.98
N SER A 18 5.03 -16.98 -8.85
CA SER A 18 5.30 -18.08 -9.79
C SER A 18 4.03 -18.91 -10.05
N PRO A 19 3.83 -19.47 -11.27
CA PRO A 19 2.64 -20.28 -11.60
C PRO A 19 2.44 -21.56 -10.75
N THR A 20 3.32 -21.83 -9.79
CA THR A 20 3.30 -22.99 -8.88
C THR A 20 2.43 -22.79 -7.63
N LEU A 21 1.97 -21.56 -7.33
CA LEU A 21 1.06 -21.28 -6.23
C LEU A 21 -0.32 -20.86 -6.75
N LYS A 22 -1.37 -21.53 -6.27
CA LYS A 22 -2.76 -21.16 -6.57
C LYS A 22 -3.38 -20.51 -5.33
N LEU A 23 -3.85 -19.28 -5.49
CA LEU A 23 -4.71 -18.62 -4.51
C LEU A 23 -6.15 -18.97 -4.83
N LEU A 24 -6.84 -19.64 -3.90
CA LEU A 24 -8.25 -19.98 -4.08
C LEU A 24 -9.15 -18.91 -3.45
N PRO A 25 -10.09 -18.32 -4.21
CA PRO A 25 -11.22 -17.62 -3.63
C PRO A 25 -12.07 -18.59 -2.83
N TRP A 26 -12.50 -18.20 -1.64
CA TRP A 26 -13.35 -19.03 -0.80
C TRP A 26 -14.74 -19.23 -1.44
N ARG A 27 -14.98 -20.38 -2.09
CA ARG A 27 -16.32 -20.78 -2.55
C ARG A 27 -17.08 -21.43 -1.40
N ARG A 28 -18.22 -20.83 -1.02
CA ARG A 28 -19.22 -21.46 -0.15
C ARG A 28 -19.63 -22.81 -0.74
N ARG A 29 -19.46 -23.90 0.01
CA ARG A 29 -20.26 -25.10 -0.16
C ARG A 29 -21.05 -25.32 1.12
N HIS A 30 -22.38 -25.23 1.03
CA HIS A 30 -23.29 -26.10 1.78
C HIS A 30 -24.67 -26.15 1.07
N PRO A 31 -25.37 -27.30 1.15
CA PRO A 31 -26.60 -27.60 0.41
C PRO A 31 -27.81 -26.81 0.94
N PRO A 32 -28.93 -26.70 0.20
CA PRO A 32 -30.09 -25.93 0.65
C PRO A 32 -30.76 -26.61 1.86
N PRO A 33 -31.15 -25.86 2.90
CA PRO A 33 -31.95 -26.41 3.99
C PRO A 33 -33.42 -26.54 3.57
N PRO A 34 -34.18 -27.49 4.17
CA PRO A 34 -35.62 -27.61 3.94
C PRO A 34 -36.37 -26.41 4.54
N SER A 35 -37.45 -26.00 3.87
CA SER A 35 -38.32 -24.90 4.28
C SER A 35 -39.22 -25.26 5.49
N PRO A 36 -39.68 -24.26 6.27
CA PRO A 36 -40.00 -24.42 7.68
C PRO A 36 -41.51 -24.48 7.98
N SER A 37 -41.88 -25.09 9.11
CA SER A 37 -43.19 -24.92 9.74
C SER A 37 -43.07 -24.20 11.10
N ARG A 38 -43.58 -22.95 11.08
CA ARG A 38 -44.42 -22.24 12.08
C ARG A 38 -43.97 -21.99 13.54
N GLN A 39 -44.30 -20.73 13.93
CA GLN A 39 -44.45 -20.10 15.27
C GLN A 39 -43.14 -19.63 15.93
N GLY A 40 -42.98 -18.43 16.50
CA GLY A 40 -43.83 -17.25 16.70
C GLY A 40 -43.12 -16.29 17.69
N LEU A 41 -43.23 -14.97 17.44
CA LEU A 41 -43.12 -13.82 18.36
C LEU A 41 -41.75 -13.32 18.92
N LEU A 42 -41.53 -12.03 18.61
CA LEU A 42 -40.73 -10.96 19.23
C LEU A 42 -39.26 -11.20 19.67
N SER A 43 -38.34 -10.53 18.97
CA SER A 43 -37.45 -9.50 19.57
C SER A 43 -36.53 -8.88 18.50
N HIS A 44 -36.28 -7.57 18.61
CA HIS A 44 -35.32 -6.82 17.80
C HIS A 44 -33.92 -7.46 17.78
N PRO A 45 -33.20 -7.46 16.65
CA PRO A 45 -31.76 -7.60 16.65
C PRO A 45 -31.07 -6.29 16.22
N ARG A 46 -30.67 -5.47 17.20
CA ARG A 46 -29.60 -4.48 16.99
C ARG A 46 -28.27 -5.24 16.81
N ARG A 47 -27.75 -5.15 15.59
CA ARG A 47 -26.33 -5.17 15.20
C ARG A 47 -25.41 -6.13 15.99
N ARG A 48 -25.27 -7.37 15.51
CA ARG A 48 -23.97 -8.06 15.54
C ARG A 48 -23.25 -7.76 14.23
N VAL A 49 -22.39 -6.74 14.24
CA VAL A 49 -21.40 -6.55 13.17
C VAL A 49 -20.39 -7.69 13.30
N ARG A 50 -20.57 -8.71 12.46
CA ARG A 50 -19.71 -9.88 12.37
C ARG A 50 -18.46 -9.48 11.58
N ARG A 51 -17.33 -9.29 12.28
CA ARG A 51 -15.99 -9.16 11.69
C ARG A 51 -15.80 -10.28 10.65
N ARG A 52 -15.65 -9.93 9.37
CA ARG A 52 -15.27 -10.87 8.31
C ARG A 52 -13.80 -10.65 7.98
N GLY A 53 -12.95 -11.56 8.43
CA GLY A 53 -11.63 -11.76 7.85
C GLY A 53 -11.76 -12.70 6.67
N GLY A 54 -11.71 -12.17 5.45
CA GLY A 54 -11.32 -12.99 4.30
C GLY A 54 -9.83 -13.28 4.46
N LEU A 55 -9.47 -14.55 4.56
CA LEU A 55 -8.10 -14.99 4.35
C LEU A 55 -8.18 -15.88 3.11
N SER A 56 -7.48 -15.51 2.05
CA SER A 56 -7.32 -16.38 0.89
C SER A 56 -6.55 -17.64 1.32
N GLY A 57 -7.08 -18.81 0.93
CA GLY A 57 -6.38 -20.07 1.16
C GLY A 57 -5.21 -20.19 0.17
N VAL A 58 -4.03 -20.49 0.69
CA VAL A 58 -2.86 -20.81 -0.13
C VAL A 58 -2.91 -22.31 -0.43
N ARG A 59 -2.77 -22.71 -1.69
CA ARG A 59 -2.56 -24.11 -2.05
C ARG A 59 -1.36 -24.34 -2.95
N ILE A 60 -0.64 -25.43 -2.66
CA ILE A 60 0.44 -25.93 -3.51
C ILE A 60 -0.18 -26.64 -4.72
N ASP A 61 0.30 -26.33 -5.93
CA ASP A 61 -0.13 -27.05 -7.13
C ASP A 61 0.37 -28.50 -7.10
N SER A 62 -0.47 -29.47 -7.46
CA SER A 62 -0.10 -30.89 -7.48
C SER A 62 1.14 -31.18 -8.34
N SER A 63 1.32 -30.45 -9.46
CA SER A 63 2.50 -30.58 -10.30
C SER A 63 3.79 -30.09 -9.62
N ALA A 64 3.68 -29.11 -8.71
CA ALA A 64 4.80 -28.66 -7.89
C ALA A 64 5.18 -29.73 -6.88
N LEU A 65 4.17 -30.36 -6.25
CA LEU A 65 4.38 -31.43 -5.28
C LEU A 65 5.01 -32.67 -5.90
N GLU A 66 4.57 -33.05 -7.10
CA GLU A 66 5.16 -34.15 -7.87
C GLU A 66 6.63 -33.89 -8.21
N LYS A 67 6.98 -32.66 -8.60
CA LYS A 67 8.38 -32.27 -8.85
C LYS A 67 9.23 -32.38 -7.58
N LEU A 68 8.72 -31.93 -6.43
CA LEU A 68 9.43 -32.07 -5.15
C LEU A 68 9.65 -33.55 -4.78
N ALA A 69 8.65 -34.40 -5.01
CA ALA A 69 8.73 -35.84 -4.72
C ALA A 69 9.75 -36.58 -5.60
N GLN A 70 10.04 -36.05 -6.79
CA GLN A 70 11.07 -36.59 -7.69
C GLN A 70 12.49 -36.12 -7.33
N SER A 71 12.63 -35.13 -6.44
CA SER A 71 13.94 -34.65 -5.99
C SER A 71 14.63 -35.70 -5.09
N LYS A 72 15.85 -36.10 -5.46
CA LYS A 72 16.63 -37.08 -4.69
C LYS A 72 17.48 -36.36 -3.65
N SER A 73 17.11 -36.51 -2.38
CA SER A 73 17.92 -36.08 -1.22
C SER A 73 19.35 -36.63 -1.34
N SER A 74 20.35 -35.74 -1.43
CA SER A 74 21.74 -36.13 -1.72
C SER A 74 22.73 -35.84 -0.59
N SER A 75 22.25 -35.51 0.60
CA SER A 75 23.09 -35.15 1.75
C SER A 75 22.43 -35.51 3.08
N PRO A 76 23.18 -36.10 4.03
CA PRO A 76 22.71 -36.20 5.42
C PRO A 76 22.51 -34.79 6.01
N PRO A 77 21.58 -34.62 6.97
CA PRO A 77 21.38 -33.33 7.61
C PRO A 77 22.69 -32.87 8.26
N PRO A 78 23.15 -31.64 7.98
CA PRO A 78 24.31 -31.08 8.68
C PRO A 78 23.99 -31.01 10.18
N PRO A 79 25.00 -31.09 11.05
CA PRO A 79 24.82 -30.73 12.45
C PRO A 79 24.35 -29.29 12.49
N LEU A 80 23.16 -29.09 13.06
CA LEU A 80 22.57 -27.78 13.20
C LEU A 80 23.45 -26.97 14.14
N SER A 81 24.14 -25.97 13.60
CA SER A 81 24.96 -25.07 14.41
C SER A 81 24.06 -24.03 15.04
N ASP A 82 23.80 -24.17 16.34
CA ASP A 82 23.19 -23.13 17.18
C ASP A 82 24.18 -21.98 17.39
N ALA A 83 24.39 -21.17 16.35
CA ALA A 83 24.77 -19.80 16.62
C ALA A 83 23.57 -19.17 17.35
N ILE A 84 23.73 -18.83 18.64
CA ILE A 84 22.69 -18.20 19.45
C ILE A 84 22.30 -16.88 18.79
N GLN A 85 21.25 -16.91 17.97
CA GLN A 85 20.61 -15.72 17.41
C GLN A 85 19.42 -15.37 18.29
N ASN A 86 19.23 -14.07 18.49
CA ASN A 86 18.08 -13.57 19.24
C ASN A 86 16.78 -13.98 18.53
N PRO A 87 15.72 -14.32 19.28
CA PRO A 87 14.40 -14.57 18.70
C PRO A 87 13.97 -13.43 17.79
N ARG A 88 13.36 -13.76 16.65
CA ARG A 88 12.85 -12.79 15.69
C ARG A 88 11.37 -13.00 15.45
N PHE A 89 10.57 -12.29 16.23
CA PHE A 89 9.13 -12.25 16.08
C PHE A 89 8.75 -11.10 15.13
N LEU A 90 7.84 -11.38 14.21
CA LEU A 90 7.29 -10.40 13.29
C LEU A 90 5.82 -10.14 13.64
N THR A 91 5.26 -9.05 13.11
CA THR A 91 3.82 -8.83 13.20
C THR A 91 3.04 -9.93 12.47
N LEU A 92 1.76 -10.08 12.78
CA LEU A 92 0.89 -11.07 12.12
C LEU A 92 0.94 -10.98 10.58
N GLU A 93 0.95 -9.76 10.03
CA GLU A 93 0.98 -9.52 8.58
C GLU A 93 2.33 -9.93 7.98
N GLU A 94 3.42 -9.53 8.62
CA GLU A 94 4.79 -9.84 8.19
C GLU A 94 5.09 -11.34 8.31
N SER A 95 4.68 -12.00 9.39
CA SER A 95 4.84 -13.46 9.55
C SER A 95 4.12 -14.23 8.45
N ARG A 96 2.88 -13.84 8.12
CA ARG A 96 2.10 -14.48 7.04
C ARG A 96 2.75 -14.27 5.67
N ALA A 97 3.17 -13.04 5.37
CA ALA A 97 3.87 -12.75 4.13
C ALA A 97 5.20 -13.51 4.04
N THR A 98 5.94 -13.60 5.15
CA THR A 98 7.21 -14.33 5.24
C THR A 98 7.02 -15.81 4.96
N LEU A 99 6.00 -16.46 5.54
CA LEU A 99 5.65 -17.84 5.23
C LEU A 99 5.30 -18.03 3.75
N ALA A 100 4.51 -17.13 3.16
CA ALA A 100 4.12 -17.22 1.76
C ALA A 100 5.33 -17.10 0.82
N VAL A 101 6.24 -16.16 1.12
CA VAL A 101 7.48 -16.01 0.36
C VAL A 101 8.38 -17.23 0.55
N LEU A 102 8.57 -17.69 1.78
CA LEU A 102 9.38 -18.87 2.06
C LEU A 102 8.84 -20.12 1.36
N LEU A 103 7.52 -20.32 1.37
CA LEU A 103 6.88 -21.40 0.63
C LEU A 103 7.19 -21.30 -0.87
N ASN A 104 6.99 -20.12 -1.48
CA ASN A 104 7.33 -19.90 -2.87
C ASN A 104 8.81 -20.21 -3.15
N LYS A 105 9.71 -19.78 -2.25
CA LYS A 105 11.16 -20.02 -2.34
C LYS A 105 11.52 -21.49 -2.30
N LEU A 106 10.89 -22.26 -1.43
CA LEU A 106 11.07 -23.72 -1.35
C LEU A 106 10.59 -24.41 -2.63
N LEU A 107 9.51 -23.94 -3.24
CA LEU A 107 8.94 -24.52 -4.46
C LEU A 107 9.75 -24.23 -5.73
N VAL A 108 10.47 -23.09 -5.78
CA VAL A 108 11.27 -22.67 -6.96
C VAL A 108 12.78 -22.83 -6.78
N ALA A 109 13.22 -23.40 -5.65
CA ALA A 109 14.63 -23.63 -5.37
C ALA A 109 15.22 -24.69 -6.31
N ASP A 110 16.48 -24.48 -6.70
CA ASP A 110 17.30 -25.48 -7.38
C ASP A 110 18.03 -26.32 -6.32
N ALA A 111 17.24 -26.98 -5.46
CA ALA A 111 17.69 -27.74 -4.30
C ALA A 111 16.76 -28.94 -4.05
N SER A 112 17.24 -29.93 -3.31
CA SER A 112 16.45 -31.15 -2.99
C SER A 112 15.48 -30.88 -1.84
N VAL A 113 14.43 -30.11 -2.11
CA VAL A 113 13.35 -29.82 -1.16
C VAL A 113 12.30 -30.93 -1.23
N ARG A 114 11.93 -31.50 -0.08
CA ARG A 114 10.92 -32.56 -0.02
C ARG A 114 9.55 -31.97 0.32
N PRO A 115 8.45 -32.64 -0.05
CA PRO A 115 7.08 -32.21 0.24
C PRO A 115 6.71 -31.86 1.71
N PRO A 116 7.21 -32.54 2.75
CA PRO A 116 6.68 -32.36 4.11
C PRO A 116 6.79 -30.93 4.67
N LEU A 117 7.90 -30.23 4.41
CA LEU A 117 8.11 -28.87 4.91
C LEU A 117 7.22 -27.84 4.18
N PRO A 118 7.18 -27.78 2.84
CA PRO A 118 6.21 -26.96 2.10
C PRO A 118 4.76 -27.22 2.51
N THR A 119 4.34 -28.48 2.66
CA THR A 119 2.98 -28.82 3.10
C THR A 119 2.70 -28.33 4.52
N LEU A 120 3.66 -28.44 5.44
CA LEU A 120 3.52 -27.88 6.78
C LEU A 120 3.33 -26.35 6.75
N ILE A 121 4.08 -25.64 5.91
CA ILE A 121 3.94 -24.18 5.77
C ILE A 121 2.56 -23.82 5.18
N GLU A 122 2.07 -24.57 4.20
CA GLU A 122 0.72 -24.42 3.64
C GLU A 122 -0.39 -24.65 4.70
N GLU A 123 -0.24 -25.67 5.55
CA GLU A 123 -1.14 -25.94 6.68
C GLU A 123 -1.15 -24.76 7.67
N VAL A 124 0.02 -24.27 8.07
CA VAL A 124 0.13 -23.14 8.99
C VAL A 124 -0.44 -21.84 8.40
N LEU A 125 -0.19 -21.55 7.11
CA LEU A 125 -0.79 -20.41 6.42
C LEU A 125 -2.32 -20.42 6.42
N SER A 126 -2.91 -21.61 6.49
CA SER A 126 -4.35 -21.84 6.54
C SER A 126 -4.96 -21.64 7.94
N LEU A 127 -4.13 -21.50 8.99
CA LEU A 127 -4.61 -21.21 10.34
C LEU A 127 -5.15 -19.78 10.46
N PRO A 128 -6.15 -19.54 11.32
CA PRO A 128 -6.74 -18.22 11.48
C PRO A 128 -5.88 -17.23 12.28
N SER A 129 -4.96 -17.71 13.12
CA SER A 129 -4.17 -16.89 14.06
C SER A 129 -2.89 -17.62 14.53
N GLY A 130 -2.02 -16.94 15.28
CA GLY A 130 -0.83 -17.52 15.93
C GLY A 130 0.48 -17.38 15.14
N HIS A 131 0.46 -16.72 13.98
CA HIS A 131 1.65 -16.57 13.13
C HIS A 131 2.67 -15.59 13.75
N GLU A 132 2.22 -14.67 14.60
CA GLU A 132 3.05 -13.78 15.41
C GLU A 132 3.94 -14.52 16.42
N THR A 133 3.65 -15.81 16.69
CA THR A 133 4.44 -16.65 17.61
C THR A 133 5.59 -17.40 16.92
N LEU A 134 5.69 -17.27 15.60
CA LEU A 134 6.75 -17.87 14.79
C LEU A 134 8.05 -17.12 15.01
N ASP A 135 9.12 -17.88 15.21
CA ASP A 135 10.45 -17.34 15.47
C ASP A 135 11.33 -17.50 14.23
N PHE A 136 11.56 -16.40 13.52
CA PHE A 136 12.40 -16.38 12.32
C PHE A 136 13.89 -16.13 12.62
N GLY A 137 14.30 -16.25 13.90
CA GLY A 137 15.67 -15.96 14.33
C GLY A 137 16.69 -16.98 13.82
N SER A 138 16.27 -18.22 13.58
CA SER A 138 17.10 -19.23 12.92
C SER A 138 16.22 -20.30 12.27
N PRO A 139 16.75 -21.11 11.34
CA PRO A 139 16.00 -22.23 10.77
C PRO A 139 15.46 -23.17 11.86
N LEU A 140 16.22 -23.42 12.92
CA LEU A 140 15.79 -24.29 14.01
C LEU A 140 14.62 -23.73 14.81
N ARG A 141 14.76 -22.48 15.28
CA ARG A 141 13.72 -21.83 16.07
C ARG A 141 12.44 -21.67 15.26
N PHE A 142 12.58 -21.44 13.94
CA PHE A 142 11.46 -21.46 13.01
C PHE A 142 10.80 -22.83 12.97
N LEU A 143 11.57 -23.91 12.80
CA LEU A 143 11.05 -25.28 12.77
C LEU A 143 10.38 -25.66 14.10
N GLU A 144 10.97 -25.32 15.24
CA GLU A 144 10.35 -25.55 16.55
C GLU A 144 9.03 -24.80 16.69
N SER A 145 9.00 -23.51 16.33
CA SER A 145 7.81 -22.68 16.47
C SER A 145 6.70 -23.08 15.50
N ILE A 146 7.01 -23.45 14.25
CA ILE A 146 6.00 -23.92 13.27
C ILE A 146 5.45 -25.30 13.66
N CYS A 147 6.30 -26.21 14.18
CA CYS A 147 5.86 -27.51 14.68
C CYS A 147 4.93 -27.35 15.88
N ARG A 148 5.33 -26.50 16.86
CA ARG A 148 4.52 -26.17 18.02
C ARG A 148 3.16 -25.61 17.63
N LEU A 149 3.12 -24.70 16.65
CA LEU A 149 1.88 -24.08 16.19
C LEU A 149 0.93 -25.09 15.52
N ASN A 150 1.46 -26.12 14.86
CA ASN A 150 0.68 -27.18 14.21
C ASN A 150 0.52 -28.45 15.06
N GLY A 151 0.96 -28.43 16.34
CA GLY A 151 0.86 -29.56 17.25
C GLY A 151 1.73 -30.78 16.88
N ARG A 152 2.79 -30.57 16.09
CA ARG A 152 3.74 -31.62 15.66
C ARG A 152 5.05 -31.52 16.42
N LYS A 153 5.86 -32.58 16.37
CA LYS A 153 7.22 -32.58 16.90
C LYS A 153 8.25 -32.41 15.78
N VAL A 154 9.37 -31.76 16.06
CA VAL A 154 10.41 -31.46 15.05
C VAL A 154 11.00 -32.74 14.46
N GLU A 155 11.11 -33.80 15.28
CA GLU A 155 11.65 -35.11 14.88
C GLU A 155 10.80 -35.80 13.80
N GLU A 156 9.53 -35.42 13.66
CA GLU A 156 8.60 -35.99 12.68
C GLU A 156 8.83 -35.46 11.26
N ILE A 157 9.34 -34.24 11.12
CA ILE A 157 9.47 -33.54 9.83
C ILE A 157 10.86 -33.74 9.18
N LYS A 158 11.85 -34.24 9.95
CA LYS A 158 13.20 -34.63 9.52
C LYS A 158 13.78 -33.74 8.42
N VAL A 159 14.08 -32.47 8.68
CA VAL A 159 14.51 -31.49 7.66
C VAL A 159 15.91 -31.81 7.12
N SER A 160 16.12 -31.65 5.80
CA SER A 160 17.41 -31.88 5.14
C SER A 160 18.32 -30.65 5.19
N GLY A 161 19.62 -30.84 4.96
CA GLY A 161 20.57 -29.73 4.84
C GLY A 161 20.27 -28.79 3.67
N ASP A 162 19.76 -29.33 2.57
CA ASP A 162 19.37 -28.55 1.41
C ASP A 162 18.16 -27.64 1.76
N GLU A 163 17.18 -28.14 2.52
CA GLU A 163 16.01 -27.36 2.98
C GLU A 163 16.41 -26.23 3.93
N ILE A 164 17.32 -26.51 4.89
CA ILE A 164 17.88 -25.50 5.78
C ILE A 164 18.65 -24.45 4.97
N GLY A 165 19.48 -24.88 4.02
CA GLY A 165 20.23 -23.99 3.14
C GLY A 165 19.31 -23.10 2.29
N VAL A 166 18.16 -23.61 1.83
CA VAL A 166 17.14 -22.79 1.15
C VAL A 166 16.57 -21.74 2.10
N PHE A 167 16.22 -22.12 3.34
CA PHE A 167 15.70 -21.18 4.34
C PHE A 167 16.69 -20.04 4.59
N GLU A 168 17.94 -20.36 4.91
CA GLU A 168 19.00 -19.39 5.20
C GLU A 168 19.29 -18.49 3.98
N ALA A 169 19.26 -19.06 2.78
CA ALA A 169 19.49 -18.31 1.55
C ALA A 169 18.27 -17.52 1.06
N SER A 170 17.07 -17.74 1.61
CA SER A 170 15.83 -17.24 1.02
C SER A 170 15.65 -15.72 1.10
N ALA A 171 16.24 -15.08 2.12
CA ALA A 171 15.91 -13.70 2.51
C ALA A 171 14.38 -13.50 2.59
N ALA A 172 13.63 -14.51 3.07
CA ALA A 172 12.17 -14.53 3.01
C ALA A 172 11.53 -13.37 3.78
N ALA A 173 11.98 -13.10 5.00
CA ALA A 173 11.44 -12.02 5.84
C ALA A 173 11.64 -10.62 5.22
N PRO A 174 12.86 -10.18 4.86
CA PRO A 174 13.03 -8.87 4.23
C PRO A 174 12.32 -8.77 2.88
N THR A 175 12.31 -9.84 2.07
CA THR A 175 11.57 -9.87 0.80
C THR A 175 10.06 -9.73 1.02
N ALA A 176 9.52 -10.37 2.06
CA ALA A 176 8.12 -10.30 2.41
C ALA A 176 7.70 -8.90 2.89
N ILE A 177 8.50 -8.26 3.73
CA ILE A 177 8.25 -6.88 4.18
C ILE A 177 8.29 -5.92 2.98
N CYS A 178 9.25 -6.07 2.08
CA CYS A 178 9.29 -5.30 0.84
C CYS A 178 8.07 -5.55 -0.06
N ALA A 179 7.54 -6.79 -0.12
CA ALA A 179 6.31 -7.10 -0.84
C ALA A 179 5.08 -6.41 -0.24
N ILE A 180 5.00 -6.35 1.10
CA ILE A 180 3.96 -5.58 1.79
C ILE A 180 4.11 -4.10 1.45
N LEU A 181 5.31 -3.54 1.58
CA LEU A 181 5.62 -2.14 1.27
C LEU A 181 5.26 -1.79 -0.17
N ASP A 182 5.68 -2.59 -1.15
CA ASP A 182 5.37 -2.42 -2.58
C ASP A 182 3.85 -2.36 -2.82
N CYS A 183 3.13 -3.39 -2.38
CA CYS A 183 1.68 -3.45 -2.50
C CYS A 183 1.00 -2.24 -1.84
N CYS A 184 1.44 -1.92 -0.63
CA CYS A 184 0.84 -0.87 0.18
C CYS A 184 1.09 0.54 -0.38
N SER A 185 2.29 0.80 -0.88
CA SER A 185 2.71 2.10 -1.40
C SER A 185 2.24 2.32 -2.84
N SER A 186 2.23 1.28 -3.68
CA SER A 186 1.65 1.30 -5.03
C SER A 186 0.17 1.69 -5.02
N ALA A 187 -0.60 1.18 -4.07
CA ALA A 187 -2.00 1.59 -3.92
C ALA A 187 -2.13 3.05 -3.46
N LEU A 188 -1.19 3.54 -2.65
CA LEU A 188 -1.24 4.90 -2.13
C LEU A 188 -0.90 5.97 -3.16
N VAL A 189 -0.10 5.68 -4.18
CA VAL A 189 0.25 6.65 -5.24
C VAL A 189 -0.99 7.40 -5.74
N ARG A 190 -1.99 6.67 -6.25
CA ARG A 190 -3.20 7.30 -6.81
C ARG A 190 -4.09 7.90 -5.74
N VAL A 191 -4.14 7.27 -4.56
CA VAL A 191 -4.95 7.79 -3.44
C VAL A 191 -4.40 9.12 -2.96
N SER A 192 -3.08 9.27 -2.87
CA SER A 192 -2.46 10.54 -2.47
C SER A 192 -2.72 11.65 -3.46
N ASP A 193 -2.67 11.38 -4.77
CA ASP A 193 -2.98 12.39 -5.78
C ASP A 193 -4.45 12.82 -5.72
N ALA A 194 -5.37 11.85 -5.58
CA ALA A 194 -6.79 12.15 -5.44
C ALA A 194 -7.10 12.96 -4.18
N VAL A 195 -6.46 12.62 -3.05
CA VAL A 195 -6.60 13.39 -1.80
C VAL A 195 -6.02 14.78 -1.95
N ALA A 196 -4.86 14.94 -2.59
CA ALA A 196 -4.30 16.25 -2.86
C ALA A 196 -5.20 17.10 -3.77
N ALA A 197 -5.86 16.49 -4.78
CA ALA A 197 -6.83 17.19 -5.61
C ALA A 197 -8.05 17.65 -4.80
N LEU A 198 -8.62 16.81 -3.93
CA LEU A 198 -9.68 17.22 -3.00
C LEU A 198 -9.21 18.37 -2.09
N SER A 199 -7.98 18.31 -1.61
CA SER A 199 -7.39 19.38 -0.80
C SER A 199 -7.24 20.69 -1.58
N CYS A 200 -6.90 20.63 -2.87
CA CYS A 200 -6.87 21.79 -3.75
C CYS A 200 -8.26 22.44 -3.84
N GLU A 201 -9.31 21.65 -4.02
CA GLU A 201 -10.69 22.15 -4.05
C GLU A 201 -11.10 22.77 -2.71
N ALA A 202 -10.88 22.05 -1.60
CA ALA A 202 -11.21 22.50 -0.26
C ALA A 202 -10.50 23.81 0.14
N SER A 203 -9.28 24.02 -0.37
CA SER A 203 -8.48 25.22 -0.09
C SER A 203 -8.60 26.29 -1.17
N ARG A 204 -9.38 26.04 -2.23
CA ARG A 204 -9.49 26.90 -3.41
C ARG A 204 -8.12 27.22 -4.03
N ALA A 205 -7.23 26.23 -4.01
CA ALA A 205 -5.82 26.38 -4.35
C ALA A 205 -5.62 26.77 -5.82
N ASP A 206 -4.56 27.53 -6.08
CA ASP A 206 -4.09 27.82 -7.43
C ASP A 206 -3.64 26.54 -8.14
N VAL A 207 -4.01 26.42 -9.41
CA VAL A 207 -3.73 25.24 -10.25
C VAL A 207 -2.60 25.49 -11.24
N GLY A 208 -2.05 26.70 -11.29
CA GLY A 208 -0.90 27.03 -12.14
C GLY A 208 0.33 26.15 -11.86
N ALA A 209 0.45 25.60 -10.65
CA ALA A 209 1.48 24.63 -10.29
C ALA A 209 1.48 23.35 -11.15
N PHE A 210 0.36 23.03 -11.79
CA PHE A 210 0.23 21.85 -12.63
C PHE A 210 0.50 22.15 -14.13
N ASP A 211 0.83 23.39 -14.46
CA ASP A 211 1.23 23.81 -15.81
C ASP A 211 2.68 23.46 -16.16
N LEU A 212 3.03 22.19 -15.96
CA LEU A 212 4.34 21.67 -16.36
C LEU A 212 4.38 21.29 -17.85
N PRO A 213 5.49 21.57 -18.56
CA PRO A 213 5.69 21.12 -19.93
C PRO A 213 5.76 19.60 -19.99
N VAL A 214 5.29 19.00 -21.10
CA VAL A 214 5.30 17.55 -21.27
C VAL A 214 6.74 17.05 -21.44
N SER A 215 7.10 16.00 -20.70
CA SER A 215 8.41 15.34 -20.78
C SER A 215 8.63 14.68 -22.14
N GLY A 216 9.24 15.40 -23.08
CA GLY A 216 9.62 14.91 -24.41
C GLY A 216 11.08 15.18 -24.82
N ASP A 217 11.81 16.01 -24.09
CA ASP A 217 13.09 16.60 -24.50
C ASP A 217 14.23 16.44 -23.47
N GLY A 218 13.95 15.79 -22.33
CA GLY A 218 14.92 15.59 -21.24
C GLY A 218 15.04 16.79 -20.29
N PHE A 219 14.20 17.82 -20.43
CA PHE A 219 14.19 18.98 -19.52
C PHE A 219 13.18 18.87 -18.37
N SER A 220 12.46 17.75 -18.25
CA SER A 220 11.49 17.53 -17.18
C SER A 220 11.53 16.10 -16.64
N ILE A 221 11.15 15.96 -15.36
CA ILE A 221 11.10 14.67 -14.67
C ILE A 221 9.75 14.04 -14.98
N LYS A 222 9.77 12.88 -15.64
CA LYS A 222 8.57 12.18 -16.10
C LYS A 222 7.51 12.04 -15.01
N ASP A 223 7.90 11.56 -13.83
CA ASP A 223 6.94 11.34 -12.74
C ASP A 223 6.27 12.63 -12.25
N GLU A 224 6.98 13.76 -12.25
CA GLU A 224 6.41 15.06 -11.89
C GLU A 224 5.43 15.54 -12.97
N THR A 225 5.79 15.38 -14.25
CA THR A 225 4.89 15.75 -15.37
C THR A 225 3.65 14.86 -15.42
N ASP A 226 3.79 13.58 -15.08
CA ASP A 226 2.67 12.63 -14.98
C ASP A 226 1.74 13.01 -13.82
N VAL A 227 2.29 13.39 -12.65
CA VAL A 227 1.48 13.91 -11.53
C VAL A 227 0.73 15.17 -11.94
N ALA A 228 1.43 16.16 -12.51
CA ALA A 228 0.80 17.41 -12.94
C ALA A 228 -0.32 17.17 -13.97
N GLY A 229 -0.10 16.25 -14.91
CA GLY A 229 -1.12 15.81 -15.86
C GLY A 229 -2.35 15.19 -15.18
N ASP A 230 -2.13 14.26 -14.24
CA ASP A 230 -3.21 13.62 -13.47
C ASP A 230 -3.98 14.65 -12.62
N MET A 231 -3.29 15.58 -11.96
CA MET A 231 -3.89 16.67 -11.18
C MET A 231 -4.78 17.57 -12.05
N LYS A 232 -4.33 17.94 -13.25
CA LYS A 232 -5.15 18.68 -14.22
C LYS A 232 -6.42 17.94 -14.59
N VAL A 233 -6.33 16.62 -14.81
CA VAL A 233 -7.49 15.80 -15.13
C VAL A 233 -8.47 15.75 -13.97
N MET A 234 -7.98 15.56 -12.73
CA MET A 234 -8.84 15.50 -11.54
C MET A 234 -9.53 16.83 -11.22
N LEU A 235 -8.85 17.95 -11.45
CA LEU A 235 -9.37 19.30 -11.17
C LEU A 235 -10.13 19.91 -12.36
N PHE A 236 -10.19 19.21 -13.49
CA PHE A 236 -10.81 19.71 -14.71
C PHE A 236 -12.30 20.03 -14.49
N GLY A 237 -12.69 21.28 -14.74
CA GLY A 237 -14.07 21.75 -14.59
C GLY A 237 -14.48 22.06 -13.16
N SER A 238 -13.59 21.92 -12.17
CA SER A 238 -13.85 22.38 -10.82
C SER A 238 -14.00 23.91 -10.78
N LYS A 239 -15.01 24.39 -10.05
CA LYS A 239 -15.26 25.83 -9.83
C LYS A 239 -14.66 26.32 -8.52
N LEU A 240 -14.09 25.41 -7.73
CA LEU A 240 -13.60 25.70 -6.38
C LEU A 240 -12.15 26.19 -6.39
N VAL A 241 -11.35 25.75 -7.36
CA VAL A 241 -9.92 26.06 -7.47
C VAL A 241 -9.61 27.40 -8.17
N GLY A 242 -8.35 27.86 -8.08
CA GLY A 242 -7.81 29.01 -8.81
C GLY A 242 -7.80 30.33 -8.04
N GLN A 243 -7.89 30.30 -6.71
CA GLN A 243 -8.06 31.52 -5.90
C GLN A 243 -6.90 31.79 -4.92
N ASN A 244 -6.29 30.75 -4.34
CA ASN A 244 -5.33 30.87 -3.25
C ASN A 244 -3.97 30.25 -3.56
N TYR A 245 -2.88 30.99 -3.33
CA TYR A 245 -1.52 30.48 -3.44
C TYR A 245 -1.02 29.92 -2.09
N ALA A 246 -0.44 28.72 -2.08
CA ALA A 246 0.28 28.18 -0.92
C ALA A 246 1.28 27.08 -1.32
N ASP A 247 2.47 27.10 -0.70
CA ASP A 247 3.62 26.25 -1.06
C ASP A 247 3.31 24.75 -1.00
N SER A 248 2.50 24.30 -0.03
CA SER A 248 2.12 22.87 0.10
C SER A 248 1.32 22.32 -1.10
N PHE A 249 0.77 23.20 -1.94
CA PHE A 249 0.09 22.83 -3.19
C PHE A 249 1.00 22.95 -4.41
N THR A 250 1.98 23.87 -4.39
CA THR A 250 2.92 24.03 -5.50
C THR A 250 3.96 22.90 -5.54
N GLU A 251 4.28 22.30 -4.41
CA GLU A 251 5.21 21.17 -4.30
C GLU A 251 4.59 19.80 -4.69
N ILE A 252 3.28 19.73 -4.95
CA ILE A 252 2.58 18.47 -5.26
C ILE A 252 3.27 17.69 -6.39
N PRO A 253 3.56 18.27 -7.58
CA PRO A 253 4.19 17.52 -8.67
C PRO A 253 5.53 16.91 -8.27
N THR A 254 6.40 17.68 -7.61
CA THR A 254 7.75 17.26 -7.22
C THR A 254 7.72 16.16 -6.16
N VAL A 255 6.98 16.37 -5.06
CA VAL A 255 6.99 15.43 -3.92
C VAL A 255 6.23 14.15 -4.25
N HIS A 256 5.07 14.25 -4.92
CA HIS A 256 4.34 13.05 -5.36
C HIS A 256 5.08 12.33 -6.48
N GLY A 257 5.77 13.05 -7.38
CA GLY A 257 6.62 12.47 -8.42
C GLY A 257 7.76 11.65 -7.81
N SER A 258 8.46 12.20 -6.82
CA SER A 258 9.50 11.48 -6.07
C SER A 258 8.95 10.22 -5.36
N PHE A 259 7.74 10.30 -4.80
CA PHE A 259 7.07 9.13 -4.23
C PHE A 259 6.77 8.06 -5.27
N ARG A 260 6.24 8.43 -6.45
CA ARG A 260 6.00 7.50 -7.58
C ARG A 260 7.29 6.81 -8.03
N GLU A 261 8.38 7.55 -8.15
CA GLU A 261 9.69 7.01 -8.52
C GLU A 261 10.20 5.99 -7.50
N ALA A 262 10.16 6.34 -6.20
CA ALA A 262 10.61 5.47 -5.13
C ALA A 262 9.80 4.16 -5.07
N VAL A 263 8.47 4.26 -5.22
CA VAL A 263 7.56 3.10 -5.29
C VAL A 263 7.90 2.22 -6.48
N ARG A 264 8.09 2.78 -7.68
CA ARG A 264 8.45 2.01 -8.88
C ARG A 264 9.80 1.29 -8.72
N THR A 265 10.77 1.94 -8.09
CA THR A 265 12.08 1.35 -7.82
C THR A 265 11.97 0.15 -6.88
N LEU A 266 11.24 0.30 -5.77
CA LEU A 266 10.99 -0.79 -4.84
C LEU A 266 10.21 -1.92 -5.50
N HIS A 267 9.19 -1.61 -6.31
CA HIS A 267 8.40 -2.58 -7.05
C HIS A 267 9.27 -3.47 -7.94
N GLY A 268 10.12 -2.84 -8.76
CA GLY A 268 11.03 -3.56 -9.66
C GLY A 268 11.95 -4.52 -8.90
N ARG A 269 12.56 -4.05 -7.80
CA ARG A 269 13.46 -4.87 -6.98
C ARG A 269 12.72 -6.03 -6.31
N THR A 270 11.59 -5.73 -5.68
CA THR A 270 10.80 -6.70 -4.92
C THR A 270 10.28 -7.82 -5.82
N ARG A 271 9.77 -7.48 -7.00
CA ARG A 271 9.28 -8.46 -7.97
C ARG A 271 10.38 -9.44 -8.42
N VAL A 272 11.59 -8.95 -8.65
CA VAL A 272 12.75 -9.80 -8.99
C VAL A 272 13.09 -10.72 -7.82
N GLU A 273 13.19 -10.18 -6.60
CA GLU A 273 13.54 -10.99 -5.44
C GLU A 273 12.46 -11.99 -5.07
N LEU A 274 11.16 -11.72 -5.29
CA LEU A 274 10.10 -12.71 -5.09
C LEU A 274 10.28 -13.92 -6.02
N ASN A 275 10.66 -13.69 -7.28
CA ASN A 275 10.72 -14.71 -8.32
C ASN A 275 12.11 -15.33 -8.53
N SER A 276 13.15 -14.86 -7.83
CA SER A 276 14.49 -15.42 -7.97
C SER A 276 14.56 -16.88 -7.48
N SER A 277 15.17 -17.77 -8.25
CA SER A 277 15.50 -19.12 -7.76
C SER A 277 16.63 -19.07 -6.72
N ILE A 278 16.62 -20.04 -5.80
CA ILE A 278 17.67 -20.20 -4.78
C ILE A 278 18.60 -21.31 -5.23
N LYS A 279 19.90 -21.00 -5.30
CA LYS A 279 20.96 -21.96 -5.63
C LYS A 279 21.71 -22.31 -4.35
N VAL A 280 21.45 -23.49 -3.79
CA VAL A 280 22.17 -23.97 -2.60
C VAL A 280 23.49 -24.60 -3.08
N ARG A 281 24.60 -23.86 -3.00
CA ARG A 281 25.91 -24.36 -3.45
C ARG A 281 26.50 -25.27 -2.36
N LYS A 282 26.81 -26.52 -2.71
CA LYS A 282 27.22 -27.60 -1.80
C LYS A 282 28.52 -27.40 -0.98
N LYS A 283 29.19 -26.23 -1.02
CA LYS A 283 30.50 -26.03 -0.37
C LYS A 283 30.96 -24.56 -0.32
N SER A 284 30.13 -23.65 0.17
CA SER A 284 30.62 -22.32 0.60
C SER A 284 30.20 -22.05 2.02
N THR A 285 31.02 -22.50 2.96
CA THR A 285 31.12 -21.94 4.30
C THR A 285 31.29 -20.41 4.16
N GLY A 286 30.25 -19.64 4.47
CA GLY A 286 30.40 -18.24 4.89
C GLY A 286 30.01 -17.10 3.95
N LEU A 287 29.51 -17.32 2.71
CA LEU A 287 28.95 -16.19 1.93
C LEU A 287 27.45 -16.05 2.19
N SER A 288 27.13 -15.24 3.20
CA SER A 288 25.77 -14.82 3.52
C SER A 288 25.15 -14.03 2.36
N ASN A 289 23.85 -14.16 2.16
CA ASN A 289 23.07 -13.40 1.16
C ASN A 289 22.86 -11.93 1.53
N GLN A 290 23.76 -11.35 2.35
CA GLN A 290 23.73 -9.95 2.77
C GLN A 290 23.62 -8.98 1.58
N GLY A 291 24.15 -9.33 0.41
CA GLY A 291 24.02 -8.51 -0.81
C GLY A 291 22.57 -8.28 -1.25
N LYS A 292 21.68 -9.28 -1.12
CA LYS A 292 20.27 -9.16 -1.50
C LYS A 292 19.50 -8.28 -0.52
N GLU A 293 19.67 -8.54 0.77
CA GLU A 293 19.00 -7.80 1.84
C GLU A 293 19.46 -6.34 1.86
N LYS A 294 20.75 -6.10 1.67
CA LYS A 294 21.32 -4.76 1.50
C LYS A 294 20.71 -4.02 0.31
N ALA A 295 20.52 -4.70 -0.82
CA ALA A 295 19.89 -4.10 -2.01
C ALA A 295 18.40 -3.79 -1.79
N LEU A 296 17.67 -4.62 -1.03
CA LEU A 296 16.29 -4.34 -0.63
C LEU A 296 16.21 -3.11 0.28
N VAL A 297 17.06 -3.02 1.30
CA VAL A 297 17.15 -1.82 2.16
C VAL A 297 17.53 -0.58 1.36
N ALA A 298 18.51 -0.67 0.46
CA ALA A 298 18.89 0.43 -0.41
C ALA A 298 17.74 0.91 -1.32
N SER A 299 16.81 0.02 -1.68
CA SER A 299 15.61 0.37 -2.45
C SER A 299 14.47 0.93 -1.58
N ALA A 300 14.42 0.54 -0.30
CA ALA A 300 13.38 0.97 0.64
C ALA A 300 13.68 2.34 1.30
N LEU A 301 14.96 2.71 1.44
CA LEU A 301 15.35 3.99 2.06
C LEU A 301 14.85 5.23 1.26
N PRO A 302 14.96 5.27 -0.08
CA PRO A 302 14.35 6.34 -0.87
C PRO A 302 12.84 6.43 -0.65
N LEU A 303 12.16 5.29 -0.50
CA LEU A 303 10.73 5.27 -0.17
C LEU A 303 10.46 5.87 1.21
N ALA A 304 11.29 5.57 2.23
CA ALA A 304 11.17 6.17 3.55
C ALA A 304 11.30 7.71 3.51
N MET A 305 12.25 8.23 2.72
CA MET A 305 12.41 9.66 2.51
C MET A 305 11.18 10.27 1.83
N ALA A 306 10.70 9.64 0.75
CA ALA A 306 9.52 10.11 0.05
C ALA A 306 8.26 10.08 0.95
N ILE A 307 8.09 9.04 1.79
CA ILE A 307 7.01 8.98 2.79
C ILE A 307 7.09 10.16 3.76
N ARG A 308 8.29 10.51 4.23
CA ARG A 308 8.50 11.67 5.11
C ARG A 308 8.04 12.96 4.42
N SER A 309 8.51 13.21 3.21
CA SER A 309 8.13 14.42 2.44
C SER A 309 6.63 14.46 2.13
N MET A 310 6.04 13.34 1.71
CA MET A 310 4.59 13.22 1.47
C MET A 310 3.79 13.52 2.75
N SER A 311 4.26 13.05 3.91
CA SER A 311 3.63 13.31 5.20
C SER A 311 3.71 14.78 5.60
N GLU A 312 4.85 15.43 5.34
CA GLU A 312 5.08 16.85 5.63
C GLU A 312 4.11 17.74 4.84
N ILE A 313 4.04 17.55 3.51
CA ILE A 313 3.16 18.36 2.66
C ILE A 313 1.68 18.04 2.89
N SER A 314 1.34 16.78 3.19
CA SER A 314 -0.05 16.36 3.49
C SER A 314 -0.55 17.01 4.78
N LEU A 315 0.28 17.03 5.84
CA LEU A 315 -0.02 17.76 7.07
C LEU A 315 -0.11 19.27 6.84
N GLY A 316 0.76 19.83 5.99
CA GLY A 316 0.71 21.23 5.59
C GLY A 316 -0.65 21.60 4.97
N ARG A 317 -1.09 20.84 3.96
CA ARG A 317 -2.40 21.01 3.33
C ARG A 317 -3.55 20.81 4.30
N ALA A 318 -3.51 19.76 5.14
CA ALA A 318 -4.53 19.52 6.15
C ALA A 318 -4.70 20.72 7.11
N LYS A 319 -3.59 21.33 7.56
CA LYS A 319 -3.63 22.54 8.39
C LYS A 319 -4.25 23.71 7.64
N LEU A 320 -3.85 23.95 6.40
CA LEU A 320 -4.41 25.03 5.58
C LEU A 320 -5.92 24.90 5.37
N ILE A 321 -6.42 23.67 5.18
CA ILE A 321 -7.86 23.37 5.09
C ILE A 321 -8.57 23.72 6.40
N VAL A 322 -8.03 23.31 7.54
CA VAL A 322 -8.64 23.66 8.84
C VAL A 322 -8.64 25.18 9.03
N GLU A 323 -7.57 25.86 8.63
CA GLU A 323 -7.46 27.30 8.75
C GLU A 323 -8.43 28.07 7.83
N SER A 324 -8.85 27.48 6.70
CA SER A 324 -9.78 28.09 5.74
C SER A 324 -11.26 28.06 6.18
N ILE A 325 -11.60 27.25 7.20
CA ILE A 325 -12.96 27.18 7.74
C ILE A 325 -13.37 28.54 8.32
N ARG A 326 -14.44 29.12 7.78
CA ARG A 326 -14.92 30.47 8.13
C ARG A 326 -15.59 30.54 9.50
N ASP A 327 -16.35 29.50 9.86
CA ASP A 327 -17.03 29.44 11.15
C ASP A 327 -16.02 29.14 12.27
N VAL A 328 -15.85 30.08 13.19
CA VAL A 328 -14.86 30.00 14.26
C VAL A 328 -15.12 28.84 15.22
N GLY A 329 -16.40 28.51 15.48
CA GLY A 329 -16.79 27.42 16.37
C GLY A 329 -16.50 26.04 15.75
N ILE A 330 -16.86 25.88 14.48
CA ILE A 330 -16.53 24.66 13.71
C ILE A 330 -15.01 24.53 13.58
N LYS A 331 -14.32 25.61 13.19
CA LYS A 331 -12.86 25.63 13.07
C LYS A 331 -12.16 25.22 14.35
N SER A 332 -12.56 25.77 15.49
CA SER A 332 -11.99 25.41 16.80
C SER A 332 -12.18 23.92 17.10
N THR A 333 -13.40 23.40 16.88
CA THR A 333 -13.73 21.98 17.14
C THR A 333 -12.93 21.04 16.23
N VAL A 334 -12.87 21.34 14.93
CA VAL A 334 -12.12 20.54 13.96
C VAL A 334 -10.62 20.59 14.24
N SER A 335 -10.09 21.76 14.64
CA SER A 335 -8.68 21.93 15.01
C SER A 335 -8.29 21.06 16.21
N GLU A 336 -9.17 20.98 17.23
CA GLU A 336 -8.98 20.11 18.38
C GLU A 336 -8.98 18.63 17.98
N LEU A 337 -10.01 18.19 17.23
CA LEU A 337 -10.10 16.80 16.74
C LEU A 337 -8.91 16.40 15.88
N PHE A 338 -8.44 17.30 15.00
CA PHE A 338 -7.28 17.05 14.16
C PHE A 338 -5.99 16.95 14.98
N ARG A 339 -5.80 17.81 15.98
CA ARG A 339 -4.63 17.80 16.85
C ARG A 339 -4.55 16.52 17.70
N ASP A 340 -5.69 16.06 18.20
CA ASP A 340 -5.77 14.90 19.08
C ASP A 340 -5.75 13.59 18.30
N GLY A 341 -6.35 13.58 17.10
CA GLY A 341 -6.51 12.39 16.29
C GLY A 341 -5.41 12.17 15.23
N CYS A 342 -4.79 13.24 14.73
CA CYS A 342 -3.73 13.14 13.74
C CYS A 342 -2.36 13.04 14.40
N LEU A 343 -1.50 12.18 13.84
CA LEU A 343 -0.16 12.01 14.35
C LEU A 343 0.68 13.25 14.01
N GLY A 344 1.29 13.87 15.02
CA GLY A 344 2.20 14.99 14.82
C GLY A 344 3.43 14.61 14.00
N PHE A 345 3.90 15.56 13.17
CA PHE A 345 5.03 15.35 12.25
C PHE A 345 6.33 14.96 12.97
N ASP A 346 6.58 15.51 14.16
CA ASP A 346 7.80 15.25 14.93
C ASP A 346 7.98 13.77 15.21
N ARG A 347 6.90 13.07 15.59
CA ARG A 347 6.97 11.62 15.87
C ARG A 347 7.26 10.80 14.61
N LEU A 348 6.80 11.24 13.45
CA LEU A 348 7.13 10.60 12.17
C LEU A 348 8.59 10.85 11.80
N LYS A 349 9.07 12.07 12.03
CA LYS A 349 10.48 12.45 11.83
C LYS A 349 11.42 11.66 12.73
N ASP A 350 11.14 11.56 14.02
CA ASP A 350 11.94 10.78 14.98
C ASP A 350 12.07 9.32 14.55
N GLN A 351 10.98 8.74 14.04
CA GLN A 351 11.01 7.38 13.53
C GLN A 351 11.82 7.26 12.24
N PHE A 352 11.70 8.22 11.32
CA PHE A 352 12.53 8.26 10.12
C PHE A 352 14.03 8.37 10.47
N ASP A 353 14.37 9.22 11.44
CA ASP A 353 15.73 9.38 11.94
C ASP A 353 16.24 8.08 12.55
N SER A 354 15.40 7.36 13.30
CA SER A 354 15.74 6.01 13.81
C SER A 354 15.99 5.00 12.68
N VAL A 355 15.16 4.97 11.64
CA VAL A 355 15.33 4.07 10.48
C VAL A 355 16.65 4.35 9.76
N THR A 356 16.97 5.62 9.52
CA THR A 356 18.19 6.02 8.81
C THR A 356 19.45 5.76 9.64
N GLN A 357 19.41 6.03 10.95
CA GLN A 357 20.51 5.68 11.87
C GLN A 357 20.76 4.17 11.90
N ASN A 358 19.70 3.37 12.01
CA ASN A 358 19.80 1.91 11.99
C ASN A 358 20.43 1.40 10.69
N ALA A 359 20.03 1.97 9.54
CA ALA A 359 20.61 1.63 8.24
C ALA A 359 22.09 2.03 8.13
N ALA A 360 22.47 3.22 8.60
CA ALA A 360 23.85 3.69 8.60
C ALA A 360 24.75 2.85 9.51
N ALA A 361 24.23 2.39 10.65
CA ALA A 361 24.92 1.52 11.58
C ALA A 361 25.07 0.06 11.07
N GLY A 362 24.47 -0.29 9.93
CA GLY A 362 24.45 -1.67 9.43
C GLY A 362 23.66 -2.61 10.33
N SER A 363 22.60 -2.10 10.97
CA SER A 363 21.71 -2.88 11.84
C SER A 363 20.96 -3.97 11.07
N ASP A 364 20.21 -4.79 11.80
CA ASP A 364 19.37 -5.84 11.22
C ASP A 364 18.43 -5.31 10.12
N TYR A 365 18.55 -5.89 8.91
CA TYR A 365 17.80 -5.47 7.73
C TYR A 365 16.28 -5.61 7.90
N VAL A 366 15.82 -6.64 8.61
CA VAL A 366 14.38 -6.85 8.88
C VAL A 366 13.84 -5.72 9.75
N SER A 367 14.57 -5.33 10.79
CA SER A 367 14.21 -4.22 11.67
C SER A 367 14.13 -2.89 10.92
N ILE A 368 15.09 -2.62 10.01
CA ILE A 368 15.08 -1.42 9.16
C ILE A 368 13.83 -1.41 8.27
N LEU A 369 13.57 -2.50 7.55
CA LEU A 369 12.42 -2.58 6.63
C LEU A 369 11.08 -2.51 7.36
N SER A 370 10.96 -3.13 8.54
CA SER A 370 9.77 -3.03 9.40
C SER A 370 9.55 -1.59 9.84
N GLY A 371 10.63 -0.87 10.18
CA GLY A 371 10.56 0.57 10.47
C GLY A 371 10.06 1.40 9.28
N VAL A 372 10.46 1.08 8.04
CA VAL A 372 9.90 1.72 6.84
C VAL A 372 8.43 1.39 6.66
N TYR A 373 8.01 0.16 6.94
CA TYR A 373 6.59 -0.24 6.90
C TYR A 373 5.76 0.55 7.92
N ASP A 374 6.27 0.72 9.13
CA ASP A 374 5.62 1.52 10.16
C ASP A 374 5.49 3.01 9.79
N LEU A 375 6.47 3.58 9.08
CA LEU A 375 6.37 4.94 8.52
C LEU A 375 5.23 5.02 7.51
N LEU A 376 5.12 4.04 6.61
CA LEU A 376 4.05 3.98 5.62
C LEU A 376 2.67 3.88 6.29
N VAL A 377 2.54 3.12 7.37
CA VAL A 377 1.30 3.02 8.16
C VAL A 377 0.92 4.37 8.78
N LYS A 378 1.90 5.15 9.27
CA LYS A 378 1.64 6.48 9.83
C LYS A 378 1.25 7.48 8.74
N PHE A 379 1.92 7.46 7.59
CA PHE A 379 1.55 8.29 6.45
C PHE A 379 0.11 8.03 5.99
N ARG A 380 -0.34 6.77 5.97
CA ARG A 380 -1.76 6.45 5.70
C ARG A 380 -2.73 7.15 6.63
N ASN A 381 -2.39 7.23 7.92
CA ASN A 381 -3.23 7.91 8.89
C ASN A 381 -3.29 9.42 8.62
N ILE A 382 -2.14 10.04 8.33
CA ILE A 382 -2.04 11.46 7.95
C ILE A 382 -2.89 11.74 6.70
N LEU A 383 -2.73 10.92 5.66
CA LEU A 383 -3.47 11.06 4.41
C LEU A 383 -4.98 10.89 4.60
N ALA A 384 -5.40 9.97 5.49
CA ALA A 384 -6.80 9.80 5.82
C ALA A 384 -7.39 11.04 6.52
N TRP A 385 -6.61 11.69 7.40
CA TRP A 385 -7.02 12.95 8.01
C TRP A 385 -7.14 14.07 6.99
N GLU A 386 -6.16 14.23 6.10
CA GLU A 386 -6.23 15.20 5.00
C GLU A 386 -7.51 14.99 4.17
N ALA A 387 -7.80 13.75 3.78
CA ALA A 387 -8.98 13.41 3.00
C ALA A 387 -10.28 13.76 3.71
N VAL A 388 -10.41 13.41 4.99
CA VAL A 388 -11.61 13.71 5.79
C VAL A 388 -11.81 15.21 5.95
N LEU A 389 -10.74 15.96 6.20
CA LEU A 389 -10.79 17.42 6.35
C LEU A 389 -11.17 18.11 5.03
N ALA A 390 -10.59 17.67 3.91
CA ALA A 390 -10.91 18.20 2.60
C ALA A 390 -12.40 17.99 2.27
N LEU A 391 -12.90 16.75 2.42
CA LEU A 391 -14.30 16.41 2.15
C LEU A 391 -15.26 17.18 3.07
N PHE A 392 -14.94 17.25 4.37
CA PHE A 392 -15.75 17.99 5.33
C PHE A 392 -15.85 19.47 4.95
N THR A 393 -14.72 20.08 4.56
CA THR A 393 -14.67 21.51 4.21
C THR A 393 -15.45 21.82 2.93
N ILE A 394 -15.37 20.93 1.93
CA ILE A 394 -16.17 21.05 0.71
C ILE A 394 -17.68 20.95 1.05
N GLU A 395 -18.08 20.02 1.91
CA GLU A 395 -19.49 19.81 2.27
C GLU A 395 -20.12 21.00 3.02
N ILE A 396 -19.36 21.62 3.93
CA ILE A 396 -19.84 22.82 4.64
C ILE A 396 -19.94 24.04 3.71
N ASP A 397 -18.99 24.22 2.80
CA ASP A 397 -19.00 25.33 1.83
C ASP A 397 -20.19 25.18 0.84
N ASP A 398 -20.42 23.96 0.33
CA ASP A 398 -21.56 23.63 -0.53
C ASP A 398 -22.91 23.94 0.15
N SER A 399 -23.00 23.67 1.44
CA SER A 399 -24.20 23.91 2.25
C SER A 399 -24.45 25.41 2.43
N ILE A 400 -23.38 26.20 2.61
CA ILE A 400 -23.45 27.67 2.73
C ILE A 400 -23.87 28.31 1.39
N GLU A 401 -23.27 27.88 0.27
CA GLU A 401 -23.60 28.41 -1.06
C GLU A 401 -25.07 28.11 -1.46
N LYS A 402 -25.60 26.94 -1.10
CA LYS A 402 -27.03 26.59 -1.34
C LYS A 402 -28.01 27.43 -0.51
N ILE A 403 -27.63 27.83 0.70
CA ILE A 403 -28.46 28.70 1.56
C ILE A 403 -28.45 30.15 1.03
N GLN A 404 -27.33 30.64 0.52
CA GLN A 404 -27.24 31.99 -0.05
C GLN A 404 -27.91 32.12 -1.44
N GLY A 405 -27.92 31.05 -2.24
CA GLY A 405 -28.62 31.03 -3.54
C GLY A 405 -30.15 30.96 -3.46
N SER A 406 -30.72 30.63 -2.29
CA SER A 406 -32.18 30.50 -2.09
C SER A 406 -32.83 31.69 -1.38
N SER A 407 -32.05 32.68 -0.94
CA SER A 407 -32.55 33.92 -0.33
C SER A 407 -32.18 35.16 -1.16
N SER A 408 -32.84 35.32 -2.31
CA SER A 408 -33.00 36.63 -2.95
C SER A 408 -34.29 36.73 -3.76
N THR A 409 -35.43 36.67 -3.08
CA THR A 409 -36.68 37.24 -3.59
C THR A 409 -37.04 38.48 -2.78
N ASN A 410 -36.31 39.58 -3.02
CA ASN A 410 -36.84 40.89 -2.66
C ASN A 410 -37.75 41.38 -3.78
N ALA A 411 -39.04 41.28 -3.53
CA ALA A 411 -40.10 41.87 -4.33
C ALA A 411 -40.08 43.41 -4.21
N LYS A 412 -39.86 44.08 -5.36
CA LYS A 412 -40.50 45.30 -5.96
C LYS A 412 -40.80 46.55 -5.07
N PRO A 413 -40.73 47.81 -5.60
CA PRO A 413 -41.54 48.20 -6.76
C PRO A 413 -41.06 49.34 -7.72
N ASN A 414 -41.57 49.24 -8.96
CA ASN A 414 -42.01 50.26 -9.93
C ASN A 414 -41.05 51.16 -10.74
N GLY A 415 -41.36 51.28 -12.05
CA GLY A 415 -40.97 52.38 -12.94
C GLY A 415 -40.70 52.02 -14.41
N GLU A 416 -41.74 52.01 -15.28
CA GLU A 416 -41.64 51.99 -16.77
C GLU A 416 -40.82 53.18 -17.32
N THR A 417 -40.02 53.10 -18.41
CA THR A 417 -40.52 53.19 -19.80
C THR A 417 -39.40 53.02 -20.88
N VAL A 418 -39.77 52.33 -21.98
CA VAL A 418 -39.49 52.62 -23.43
C VAL A 418 -38.21 52.11 -24.15
N LYS A 419 -38.47 51.11 -25.02
CA LYS A 419 -38.06 50.81 -26.43
C LYS A 419 -36.63 51.03 -26.95
N GLY A 420 -36.14 49.99 -27.65
CA GLY A 420 -35.15 50.11 -28.73
C GLY A 420 -34.78 48.77 -29.39
N ASP A 421 -35.57 48.36 -30.40
CA ASP A 421 -35.36 47.19 -31.28
C ASP A 421 -34.25 47.41 -32.32
N LYS A 422 -33.40 46.39 -32.60
CA LYS A 422 -33.07 45.88 -33.97
C LYS A 422 -31.87 44.89 -34.03
N LYS A 423 -32.22 43.61 -34.11
CA LYS A 423 -31.84 42.58 -35.12
C LYS A 423 -30.71 42.90 -36.13
N SER A 424 -29.71 42.00 -36.22
CA SER A 424 -29.38 41.32 -37.48
C SER A 424 -28.66 39.98 -37.24
N GLU A 425 -29.05 38.99 -38.05
CA GLU A 425 -28.69 37.57 -38.03
C GLU A 425 -28.21 37.21 -39.45
N LYS A 426 -27.34 36.18 -39.59
CA LYS A 426 -26.93 35.44 -40.83
C LYS A 426 -25.88 36.12 -41.75
N LYS A 427 -24.97 35.42 -42.46
CA LYS A 427 -24.77 33.98 -42.77
C LYS A 427 -23.37 33.74 -43.40
N LYS A 428 -22.83 32.55 -43.13
CA LYS A 428 -22.14 31.55 -44.01
C LYS A 428 -20.85 31.89 -44.81
N LYS A 429 -19.79 31.15 -44.42
CA LYS A 429 -19.10 30.04 -45.15
C LYS A 429 -18.34 30.33 -46.45
N LYS A 430 -17.02 30.10 -46.45
CA LYS A 430 -16.34 29.30 -47.50
C LYS A 430 -14.94 28.80 -47.08
N THR A 431 -14.80 27.48 -47.13
CA THR A 431 -13.56 26.69 -47.27
C THR A 431 -12.82 26.99 -48.58
N LEU A 432 -11.50 26.84 -48.60
CA LEU A 432 -10.69 25.96 -49.48
C LEU A 432 -9.30 26.58 -49.76
N GLY A 433 -8.22 25.80 -49.64
CA GLY A 433 -6.93 26.17 -50.20
C GLY A 433 -5.73 25.40 -49.65
N LYS A 434 -5.43 24.25 -50.26
CA LYS A 434 -4.20 23.46 -50.10
C LYS A 434 -2.98 24.23 -50.61
N GLY A 435 -1.78 23.92 -50.07
CA GLY A 435 -0.51 24.28 -50.69
C GLY A 435 0.68 23.79 -49.85
N LEU A 436 1.63 23.15 -50.51
CA LEU A 436 2.64 22.22 -50.00
C LEU A 436 4.05 22.80 -50.29
N LEU A 437 5.04 22.46 -49.46
CA LEU A 437 6.51 22.42 -49.70
C LEU A 437 7.25 23.73 -50.06
N LEU A 438 8.19 24.12 -49.18
CA LEU A 438 9.63 23.93 -49.42
C LEU A 438 10.34 23.69 -48.09
#